data_AF-A0A670INS4-F1
#
_entry.id   AF-A0A670INS4-F1
#
_cell.length_a   1.000
_cell.length_b   1.000
_cell.length_c   1.000
_cell.angle_alpha   90.00
_cell.angle_beta   90.00
_cell.angle_gamma   90.00
#
_symmetry.space_group_name_H-M   'P 1'
#
loop_
_entity.id
_entity.type
_entity.pdbx_description
1 polymer ?
#
loop_
_entity_poly.entity_id
_entity_poly.type
_entity_poly.pdbx_seq_one_letter_code
_entity_poly.pdbx_strand_id
1 'polypeptide(L)'
;MAPGQVHMAAPVCLIENMPDGKLVVNREAAEVLAGICQPVVVVAIAGLYRTGKSYLMNRLAGKRKGFCLGTTVQAQTKGIWMWCLPHPKRPDFTLVLLDTEGLGDVQKVSWGRWQLGGGLWRTSTFKRAS
;
A
#
# COMPACT_ATOMS: atom_id res chain seq x y z
N MET A 1 -8.52 20.88 -13.55
CA MET A 1 -7.62 19.78 -13.20
C MET A 1 -6.64 19.61 -14.35
N ALA A 2 -5.35 19.40 -14.07
CA ALA A 2 -4.38 19.15 -15.14
C ALA A 2 -4.68 17.78 -15.78
N PRO A 3 -4.54 17.62 -17.11
CA PRO A 3 -4.69 16.32 -17.75
C PRO A 3 -3.70 15.31 -17.16
N GLY A 4 -4.19 14.11 -16.81
CA GLY A 4 -3.37 13.02 -16.27
C GLY A 4 -3.28 12.93 -14.74
N GLN A 5 -4.05 13.74 -14.00
CA GLN A 5 -4.10 13.67 -12.54
C GLN A 5 -5.00 12.51 -12.07
N VAL A 6 -4.39 11.44 -11.53
CA VAL A 6 -5.12 10.29 -10.98
C VAL A 6 -5.54 10.57 -9.54
N HIS A 7 -6.84 10.43 -9.26
CA HIS A 7 -7.39 10.55 -7.91
C HIS A 7 -8.42 9.45 -7.68
N MET A 8 -8.07 8.50 -6.80
CA MET A 8 -8.97 7.42 -6.41
C MET A 8 -9.79 7.80 -5.18
N ALA A 9 -11.09 7.48 -5.20
CA ALA A 9 -11.97 7.75 -4.06
C ALA A 9 -11.66 6.88 -2.83
N ALA A 10 -11.17 5.66 -3.04
CA ALA A 10 -10.83 4.71 -1.99
C ALA A 10 -9.63 3.83 -2.42
N PRO A 11 -8.94 3.17 -1.46
CA PRO A 11 -7.94 2.17 -1.78
C PRO A 11 -8.52 0.95 -2.50
N VAL A 12 -7.70 0.31 -3.33
CA VAL A 12 -8.03 -0.95 -4.00
C VAL A 12 -6.95 -2.00 -3.72
N CYS A 13 -7.32 -3.27 -3.77
CA CYS A 13 -6.35 -4.35 -3.65
C CYS A 13 -5.48 -4.40 -4.90
N LEU A 14 -4.16 -4.36 -4.76
CA LEU A 14 -3.20 -4.46 -5.85
C LEU A 14 -2.67 -5.89 -5.99
N ILE A 15 -2.33 -6.52 -4.86
CA ILE A 15 -1.89 -7.90 -4.81
C ILE A 15 -2.77 -8.63 -3.82
N GLU A 16 -3.50 -9.63 -4.30
CA GLU A 16 -4.31 -10.52 -3.49
C GLU A 16 -3.45 -11.66 -2.93
N ASN A 17 -3.72 -12.02 -1.68
CA ASN A 17 -3.10 -13.18 -1.04
C ASN A 17 -4.11 -14.32 -1.00
N MET A 18 -3.94 -15.28 -1.89
CA MET A 18 -4.86 -16.40 -2.08
C MET A 18 -4.75 -17.39 -0.91
N PRO A 19 -5.80 -18.18 -0.64
CA PRO A 19 -5.76 -19.19 0.43
C PRO A 19 -4.65 -20.24 0.28
N ASP A 20 -4.20 -20.50 -0.94
CA ASP A 20 -3.07 -21.41 -1.24
C ASP A 20 -1.69 -20.74 -1.09
N GLY A 21 -1.65 -19.49 -0.60
CA GLY A 21 -0.43 -18.71 -0.40
C GLY A 21 0.11 -18.03 -1.66
N LYS A 22 -0.54 -18.20 -2.82
CA LYS A 22 -0.13 -17.50 -4.04
C LYS A 22 -0.50 -16.03 -3.98
N LEU A 23 0.38 -15.21 -4.57
CA LEU A 23 0.14 -13.79 -4.76
C LEU A 23 -0.36 -13.55 -6.18
N VAL A 24 -1.54 -12.94 -6.30
CA VAL A 24 -2.18 -12.65 -7.59
C VAL A 24 -2.31 -11.15 -7.75
N VAL A 25 -1.88 -10.62 -8.88
CA VAL A 25 -2.05 -9.20 -9.20
C VAL A 25 -3.50 -8.94 -9.59
N ASN A 26 -4.11 -7.95 -8.95
CA ASN A 26 -5.42 -7.46 -9.36
C ASN A 26 -5.28 -6.63 -10.65
N ARG A 27 -5.93 -7.09 -11.72
CA ARG A 27 -5.76 -6.51 -13.06
C ARG A 27 -6.30 -5.08 -13.15
N GLU A 28 -7.43 -4.79 -12.51
CA GLU A 28 -8.02 -3.45 -12.49
C GLU A 28 -7.09 -2.45 -11.78
N ALA A 29 -6.48 -2.86 -10.68
CA ALA A 29 -5.47 -2.06 -10.00
C ALA A 29 -4.23 -1.82 -10.87
N ALA A 30 -3.76 -2.83 -11.60
CA ALA A 30 -2.64 -2.69 -12.52
C ALA A 30 -2.97 -1.73 -13.68
N GLU A 31 -4.20 -1.73 -14.20
CA GLU A 31 -4.66 -0.81 -15.23
C GLU A 31 -4.71 0.64 -14.74
N VAL A 32 -5.15 0.88 -13.49
CA VAL A 32 -5.06 2.21 -12.87
C VAL A 32 -3.62 2.70 -12.83
N LEU A 33 -2.66 1.85 -12.44
CA LEU A 33 -1.24 2.21 -12.42
C LEU A 33 -0.68 2.47 -13.83
N ALA A 34 -1.09 1.68 -14.82
CA ALA A 34 -0.68 1.84 -16.22
C ALA A 34 -1.19 3.17 -16.81
N GLY A 35 -2.33 3.67 -16.34
CA GLY A 35 -2.90 4.96 -16.74
C GLY A 35 -2.22 6.20 -16.12
N ILE A 36 -1.28 6.03 -15.19
CA ILE A 36 -0.57 7.17 -14.56
C ILE A 36 0.53 7.66 -15.50
N CYS A 37 0.34 8.83 -16.10
CA CYS A 37 1.33 9.50 -16.93
C CYS A 37 2.30 10.40 -16.14
N GLN A 38 1.92 10.78 -14.91
CA GLN A 38 2.72 11.64 -14.04
C GLN A 38 3.85 10.84 -13.37
N PRO A 39 4.99 11.48 -13.03
CA PRO A 39 5.95 10.92 -12.10
C PRO A 39 5.32 10.49 -10.77
N VAL A 40 5.73 9.34 -10.26
CA VAL A 40 5.12 8.73 -9.06
C VAL A 40 6.05 8.85 -7.85
N VAL A 41 5.47 9.21 -6.71
CA VAL A 41 6.07 9.04 -5.38
C VAL A 41 5.36 7.89 -4.69
N VAL A 42 6.09 6.83 -4.32
CA VAL A 42 5.53 5.68 -3.62
C VAL A 42 5.88 5.75 -2.14
N VAL A 43 4.89 5.58 -1.27
CA VAL A 43 5.09 5.40 0.17
C VAL A 43 4.47 4.07 0.56
N ALA A 44 5.29 3.14 1.02
CA ALA A 44 4.84 1.83 1.48
C ALA A 44 5.04 1.69 2.99
N ILE A 45 4.13 0.99 3.65
CA ILE A 45 4.27 0.62 5.06
C ILE A 45 4.20 -0.89 5.24
N ALA A 46 5.10 -1.43 6.06
CA ALA A 46 5.17 -2.83 6.42
C ALA A 46 5.47 -2.97 7.91
N GLY A 47 5.05 -4.10 8.50
CA GLY A 47 5.27 -4.36 9.91
C GLY A 47 4.24 -5.33 10.48
N LEU A 48 4.40 -5.66 11.77
CA LEU A 48 3.57 -6.63 12.46
C LEU A 48 2.07 -6.31 12.36
N TYR A 49 1.23 -7.33 12.47
CA TYR A 49 -0.21 -7.15 12.57
C TYR A 49 -0.57 -6.21 13.74
N ARG A 50 -1.63 -5.42 13.58
CA ARG A 50 -2.20 -4.51 14.61
C ARG A 50 -1.30 -3.38 15.14
N THR A 51 -0.27 -2.97 14.41
CA THR A 51 0.57 -1.80 14.76
C THR A 51 0.04 -0.46 14.24
N GLY A 52 -1.21 -0.39 13.76
CA GLY A 52 -1.83 0.86 13.29
C GLY A 52 -1.35 1.34 11.92
N LYS A 53 -0.77 0.47 11.08
CA LYS A 53 -0.27 0.81 9.73
C LYS A 53 -1.32 1.53 8.87
N SER A 54 -2.47 0.90 8.68
CA SER A 54 -3.60 1.44 7.90
C SER A 54 -4.11 2.78 8.46
N TYR A 55 -4.03 2.96 9.78
CA TYR A 55 -4.37 4.24 10.42
C TYR A 55 -3.38 5.34 10.01
N LEU A 56 -2.08 5.07 10.08
CA LEU A 56 -1.05 6.01 9.64
C LEU A 56 -1.17 6.33 8.15
N MET A 57 -1.45 5.33 7.30
CA MET A 57 -1.62 5.53 5.86
C MET A 57 -2.84 6.41 5.54
N ASN A 58 -3.95 6.26 6.26
CA ASN A 58 -5.11 7.17 6.13
C ASN A 58 -4.73 8.62 6.52
N ARG A 59 -3.92 8.80 7.57
CA ARG A 59 -3.43 10.13 7.95
C ARG A 59 -2.52 10.73 6.88
N LEU A 60 -1.65 9.94 6.26
CA LEU A 60 -0.82 10.38 5.12
C LEU A 60 -1.67 10.75 3.90
N ALA A 61 -2.78 10.06 3.66
CA ALA A 61 -3.76 10.43 2.64
C ALA A 61 -4.52 11.73 2.96
N GLY A 62 -4.37 12.28 4.16
CA GLY A 62 -5.17 13.42 4.64
C GLY A 62 -6.65 13.07 4.84
N LYS A 63 -6.99 11.78 5.02
CA LYS A 63 -8.37 11.30 5.16
C LYS A 63 -8.57 10.59 6.50
N ARG A 64 -9.80 10.66 7.02
CA ARG A 64 -10.20 9.89 8.23
C ARG A 64 -10.62 8.45 7.91
N LYS A 65 -11.05 8.20 6.67
CA LYS A 65 -11.49 6.90 6.14
C LYS A 65 -10.70 6.60 4.87
N GLY A 66 -10.50 5.32 4.58
CA GLY A 66 -9.68 4.84 3.47
C GLY A 66 -9.36 3.37 3.66
N PHE A 67 -8.09 3.05 3.94
CA PHE A 67 -7.66 1.70 4.28
C PHE A 67 -8.43 1.20 5.50
N CYS A 68 -8.91 -0.04 5.42
CA CYS A 68 -9.69 -0.67 6.48
C CYS A 68 -8.86 -0.81 7.76
N LEU A 69 -9.37 -0.26 8.86
CA LEU A 69 -8.77 -0.36 10.19
C LEU A 69 -9.32 -1.62 10.85
N GLY A 70 -8.67 -2.77 10.68
CA GLY A 70 -9.18 -4.03 11.23
C GLY A 70 -9.41 -3.98 12.75
N THR A 71 -10.62 -4.32 13.20
CA THR A 71 -10.99 -4.41 14.62
C THR A 71 -11.04 -5.85 15.16
N THR A 72 -10.90 -6.85 14.29
CA THR A 72 -11.08 -8.27 14.60
C THR A 72 -9.75 -9.04 14.62
N VAL A 73 -9.75 -10.23 15.23
CA VAL A 73 -8.56 -11.07 15.49
C VAL A 73 -7.91 -11.63 14.21
N GLN A 74 -8.62 -11.63 13.07
CA GLN A 74 -8.08 -12.05 11.76
C GLN A 74 -7.46 -10.88 10.99
N ALA A 75 -6.35 -11.11 10.27
CA ALA A 75 -5.79 -10.14 9.34
C ALA A 75 -6.84 -9.70 8.30
N GLN A 76 -7.32 -8.46 8.43
CA GLN A 76 -8.36 -7.89 7.56
C GLN A 76 -7.79 -7.43 6.22
N THR A 77 -6.59 -6.83 6.21
CA THR A 77 -5.85 -6.55 4.98
C THR A 77 -5.09 -7.80 4.58
N LYS A 78 -5.64 -8.55 3.63
CA LYS A 78 -4.89 -9.60 2.93
C LYS A 78 -4.19 -8.99 1.73
N GLY A 79 -2.91 -9.33 1.55
CA GLY A 79 -2.12 -8.87 0.42
C GLY A 79 -1.66 -7.41 0.52
N ILE A 80 -1.55 -6.72 -0.62
CA ILE A 80 -1.06 -5.34 -0.73
C ILE A 80 -2.15 -4.47 -1.33
N TRP A 81 -2.48 -3.38 -0.64
CA TRP A 81 -3.50 -2.42 -1.03
C TRP A 81 -2.84 -1.12 -1.48
N MET A 82 -3.39 -0.49 -2.52
CA MET A 82 -2.88 0.75 -3.07
C MET A 82 -3.92 1.86 -3.04
N TRP A 83 -3.46 3.11 -2.90
CA TRP A 83 -4.29 4.30 -3.03
C TRP A 83 -3.53 5.42 -3.76
N CYS A 84 -4.01 5.77 -4.96
CA CYS A 84 -3.41 6.82 -5.80
C CYS A 84 -4.10 8.16 -5.55
N LEU A 85 -3.31 9.18 -5.22
CA LEU A 85 -3.75 10.50 -4.82
C LEU A 85 -2.87 11.58 -5.48
N PRO A 86 -3.36 12.81 -5.66
CA PRO A 86 -2.50 13.96 -5.95
C PRO A 86 -1.45 14.16 -4.86
N HIS A 87 -0.19 14.43 -5.23
CA HIS A 87 0.83 14.71 -4.24
C HIS A 87 0.61 16.10 -3.59
N PRO A 88 0.54 16.20 -2.25
CA PRO A 88 0.08 17.40 -1.55
C PRO A 88 0.97 18.65 -1.71
N LYS A 89 2.23 18.45 -2.11
CA LYS A 89 3.22 19.54 -2.30
C LYS A 89 3.80 19.63 -3.72
N ARG A 90 3.41 18.72 -4.62
CA ARG A 90 4.03 18.57 -5.96
C ARG A 90 2.92 18.29 -6.96
N PRO A 91 2.30 19.31 -7.57
CA PRO A 91 1.07 19.15 -8.36
C PRO A 91 1.23 18.23 -9.58
N ASP A 92 2.45 18.10 -10.10
CA ASP A 92 2.76 17.26 -11.26
C ASP A 92 3.12 15.81 -10.89
N PHE A 93 2.95 15.43 -9.62
CA PHE A 93 3.29 14.09 -9.12
C PHE A 93 2.04 13.38 -8.59
N THR A 94 1.98 12.08 -8.86
CA THR A 94 1.03 11.18 -8.20
C THR A 94 1.68 10.57 -6.96
N LEU A 95 0.99 10.61 -5.83
CA LEU A 95 1.33 9.88 -4.62
C LEU A 95 0.62 8.52 -4.63
N VAL A 96 1.38 7.43 -4.53
CA VAL A 96 0.84 6.07 -4.37
C VAL A 96 1.17 5.60 -2.97
N LEU A 97 0.12 5.39 -2.19
CA LEU A 97 0.19 4.83 -0.85
C LEU A 97 0.01 3.31 -0.92
N LEU A 98 0.94 2.53 -0.36
CA LEU A 98 0.87 1.08 -0.29
C LEU A 98 0.76 0.62 1.17
N ASP A 99 -0.38 0.04 1.54
CA ASP A 99 -0.60 -0.59 2.83
C ASP A 99 -0.52 -2.11 2.68
N THR A 100 0.18 -2.77 3.60
CA THR A 100 0.44 -4.20 3.50
C THR A 100 -0.19 -4.98 4.65
N GLU A 101 -0.50 -6.24 4.36
CA GLU A 101 -0.85 -7.22 5.37
C GLU A 101 0.16 -7.24 6.52
N GLY A 102 -0.35 -7.38 7.75
CA GLY A 102 0.48 -7.50 8.94
C GLY A 102 1.29 -8.79 8.97
N LEU A 103 2.59 -8.67 9.24
CA LEU A 103 3.45 -9.83 9.48
C LEU A 103 3.11 -10.48 10.83
N GLY A 104 3.17 -11.82 10.90
CA GLY A 104 2.98 -12.56 12.15
C GLY A 104 1.54 -12.87 12.56
N ASP A 105 0.60 -12.89 11.60
CA ASP A 105 -0.72 -13.49 11.84
C ASP A 105 -0.55 -14.95 12.34
N VAL A 106 -1.20 -15.28 13.45
CA VAL A 106 -1.06 -16.58 14.15
C VAL A 106 -1.59 -17.74 13.29
N GLN A 107 -2.30 -17.46 12.20
CA GLN A 107 -2.66 -18.46 11.19
C GLN A 107 -1.59 -18.72 10.12
N LYS A 108 -0.48 -17.98 10.11
CA LYS A 108 0.67 -18.13 9.20
C LYS A 108 1.96 -18.52 9.94
N VAL A 109 1.89 -19.50 10.82
CA VAL A 109 3.06 -19.94 11.60
C VAL A 109 3.78 -21.09 10.89
N SER A 110 4.72 -20.75 10.01
CA SER A 110 6.15 -21.07 10.18
C SER A 110 6.91 -20.77 8.89
N TRP A 111 7.55 -19.61 8.82
CA TRP A 111 8.72 -19.44 7.96
C TRP A 111 9.82 -18.82 8.82
N GLY A 112 11.02 -19.37 8.68
CA GLY A 112 12.15 -19.22 9.59
C GLY A 112 12.43 -17.79 10.04
N ARG A 113 12.84 -17.70 11.31
CA ARG A 113 13.37 -16.54 12.00
C ARG A 113 14.37 -15.77 11.13
N TRP A 114 13.98 -14.60 10.64
CA TRP A 114 14.92 -13.53 10.30
C TRP A 114 14.84 -12.45 11.38
N GLN A 115 15.79 -12.48 12.30
CA GLN A 115 16.09 -11.33 13.15
C GLN A 115 17.00 -10.40 12.36
N LEU A 116 16.50 -9.24 11.94
CA LEU A 116 17.31 -8.04 11.80
C LEU A 116 16.51 -6.84 12.33
N GLY A 117 17.08 -6.20 13.34
CA GLY A 117 16.46 -5.11 14.09
C GLY A 117 16.48 -3.77 13.35
N GLY A 118 15.82 -2.80 13.99
CA GLY A 118 15.96 -1.38 13.71
C GLY A 118 15.13 -0.88 12.53
N GLY A 119 14.03 -0.20 12.85
CA GLY A 119 13.22 0.50 11.86
C GLY A 119 14.05 1.54 11.10
N LEU A 120 14.09 1.41 9.78
CA LEU A 120 14.62 2.41 8.87
C LEU A 120 13.56 2.68 7.80
N TRP A 121 12.90 3.84 7.89
CA TRP A 121 12.07 4.36 6.80
C TRP A 121 13.01 4.74 5.64
N ARG A 122 13.02 3.95 4.56
CA ARG A 122 13.68 4.34 3.31
C ARG A 122 12.63 4.88 2.35
N THR A 123 12.74 6.15 1.97
CA THR A 123 12.10 6.68 0.78
C THR A 123 13.00 6.34 -0.42
N SER A 124 12.54 5.49 -1.33
CA SER A 124 13.23 5.25 -2.60
C SER A 124 12.47 5.94 -3.73
N THR A 125 13.14 6.87 -4.40
CA THR A 125 12.64 7.48 -5.64
C THR A 125 12.94 6.50 -6.78
N PHE A 126 11.92 5.83 -7.30
CA PHE A 126 12.08 4.98 -8.49
C PHE A 126 12.07 5.86 -9.74
N LYS A 127 13.24 6.05 -10.37
CA LYS A 127 13.30 6.57 -11.75
C LYS A 127 13.17 5.38 -12.70
N ARG A 128 12.18 5.42 -13.58
CA ARG A 128 12.03 4.44 -14.67
C ARG A 128 13.28 4.54 -15.57
N ALA A 129 13.99 3.42 -15.75
CA ALA A 129 15.00 3.31 -16.80
C ALA A 129 14.26 3.26 -18.15
N SER A 130 14.72 4.11 -19.07
CA SER A 130 14.26 4.22 -20.45
C SER A 130 14.50 2.95 -21.26
#